data_AF-A0A6M0AWA4-F1
#
_entry.id   AF-A0A6M0AWA4-F1
#
_cell.length_a   1.000
_cell.length_b   1.000
_cell.length_c   1.000
_cell.angle_alpha   90.00
_cell.angle_beta   90.00
_cell.angle_gamma   90.00
#
_symmetry.space_group_name_H-M   'P 1'
#
loop_
_entity.id
_entity.type
_entity.pdbx_description
1 polymer ?
#
loop_
_entity_poly.entity_id
_entity_poly.type
_entity_poly.pdbx_seq_one_letter_code
_entity_poly.pdbx_strand_id
1 'polypeptide(L)'
;YQFETRVSATGIVKDGVLQGDLVITGGSDPFFVWEEAIALGNSLNQLGIRRVTGNLVIIGNFTMNDQDNPEIAGGLLKQALKSSSWSWQIVRQYQSMAKGTEKPQLEIAGNVVVSDTPIPKQEYLLLHKSLPLVDILREMNIYSNNDVSQMLSQAIGGAQTTARLAARSAGVPSSEIQLINGSGLGMENRISPRAACAMLMAIERFLQPYQLNLRDVFPLAGRDTKGTMLDRNIPQGAVVKTGTLREVSALAGFLPTRDRGLVWFAIINGGNDILEFRAKQDQLLQRLSVEWGTLTQKSSNQTHKPLIIGDPKRIEKISSALLIENKK
;
A
#
# COMPACT_ATOMS: atom_id res chain seq x y z
N TYR A 1 7.41 -5.90 -9.27
CA TYR A 1 6.15 -5.55 -9.95
C TYR A 1 5.70 -4.17 -9.48
N GLN A 2 5.14 -3.36 -10.37
CA GLN A 2 4.50 -2.07 -10.07
C GLN A 2 3.20 -1.99 -10.89
N PHE A 3 2.17 -1.40 -10.31
CA PHE A 3 0.92 -1.07 -11.00
C PHE A 3 1.10 0.22 -11.78
N GLU A 4 0.36 0.38 -12.87
CA GLU A 4 0.48 1.50 -13.78
C GLU A 4 -0.84 2.25 -13.93
N THR A 5 -0.85 3.54 -13.58
CA THR A 5 -1.98 4.44 -13.83
C THR A 5 -1.59 5.40 -14.96
N ARG A 6 -2.35 5.37 -16.06
CA ARG A 6 -2.08 6.23 -17.23
C ARG A 6 -2.95 7.49 -17.18
N VAL A 7 -2.35 8.62 -17.48
CA VAL A 7 -3.05 9.90 -17.63
C VAL A 7 -3.00 10.35 -19.08
N SER A 8 -4.15 10.69 -19.63
CA SER A 8 -4.29 11.16 -21.02
C SER A 8 -5.30 12.29 -21.13
N ALA A 9 -5.35 12.94 -22.29
CA ALA A 9 -6.22 14.06 -22.59
C ALA A 9 -6.97 13.85 -23.92
N THR A 10 -8.21 14.30 -24.01
CA THR A 10 -9.03 14.14 -25.23
C THR A 10 -8.99 15.34 -26.17
N GLY A 11 -8.32 16.42 -25.77
CA GLY A 11 -8.24 17.67 -26.52
C GLY A 11 -6.89 18.37 -26.39
N ILE A 12 -6.78 19.53 -27.02
CA ILE A 12 -5.54 20.32 -27.05
C ILE A 12 -5.34 21.12 -25.76
N VAL A 13 -4.09 21.37 -25.39
CA VAL A 13 -3.74 22.29 -24.31
C VAL A 13 -3.31 23.63 -24.92
N LYS A 14 -4.08 24.69 -24.65
CA LYS A 14 -3.80 26.05 -25.12
C LYS A 14 -3.78 27.03 -23.95
N ASP A 15 -2.70 27.80 -23.83
CA ASP A 15 -2.51 28.77 -22.74
C ASP A 15 -2.75 28.16 -21.33
N GLY A 16 -2.32 26.90 -21.16
CA GLY A 16 -2.48 26.12 -19.93
C GLY A 16 -3.89 25.57 -19.67
N VAL A 17 -4.80 25.68 -20.65
CA VAL A 17 -6.16 25.15 -20.59
C VAL A 17 -6.31 23.94 -21.52
N LEU A 18 -6.64 22.79 -20.96
CA LEU A 18 -7.06 21.61 -21.70
C LEU A 18 -8.51 21.79 -22.19
N GLN A 19 -8.66 21.86 -23.52
CA GLN A 19 -9.94 21.94 -24.23
C GLN A 19 -10.50 20.55 -24.49
N GLY A 20 -10.86 19.85 -23.42
CA GLY A 20 -11.34 18.47 -23.43
C GLY A 20 -11.37 17.89 -22.02
N ASP A 21 -11.39 16.57 -21.94
CA ASP A 21 -11.39 15.80 -20.69
C ASP A 21 -9.97 15.38 -20.30
N LEU A 22 -9.74 15.30 -18.99
CA LEU A 22 -8.57 14.61 -18.43
C LEU A 22 -9.00 13.18 -18.10
N VAL A 23 -8.24 12.21 -18.57
CA VAL A 23 -8.60 10.78 -18.49
C VAL A 23 -7.57 10.05 -17.64
N ILE A 24 -8.06 9.31 -16.63
CA ILE A 24 -7.28 8.42 -15.78
C ILE A 24 -7.65 6.99 -16.14
N THR A 25 -6.71 6.22 -16.67
CA THR A 25 -6.87 4.78 -16.85
C THR A 25 -6.19 4.06 -15.70
N GLY A 26 -6.98 3.52 -14.79
CA GLY A 26 -6.51 2.86 -13.57
C GLY A 26 -5.97 1.46 -13.85
N GLY A 27 -4.81 1.15 -13.24
CA GLY A 27 -4.14 -0.15 -13.34
C GLY A 27 -4.35 -1.05 -12.13
N SER A 28 -5.40 -0.85 -11.33
CA SER A 28 -5.63 -1.55 -10.06
C SER A 28 -4.51 -1.34 -9.02
N ASP A 29 -3.93 -0.14 -8.94
CA ASP A 29 -2.97 0.20 -7.87
C ASP A 29 -3.69 0.28 -6.52
N PRO A 30 -3.48 -0.68 -5.60
CA PRO A 30 -4.19 -0.70 -4.32
C PRO A 30 -3.66 0.37 -3.34
N PHE A 31 -2.57 1.08 -3.67
CA PHE A 31 -1.91 2.03 -2.78
C PHE A 31 -1.77 3.43 -3.41
N PHE A 32 -2.73 3.83 -4.25
CA PHE A 32 -2.78 5.20 -4.73
C PHE A 32 -3.36 6.11 -3.63
N VAL A 33 -2.53 6.98 -3.04
CA VAL A 33 -2.89 7.81 -1.87
C VAL A 33 -2.74 9.30 -2.15
N TRP A 34 -3.07 10.15 -1.17
CA TRP A 34 -3.01 11.60 -1.32
C TRP A 34 -1.68 12.13 -1.85
N GLU A 35 -0.54 11.62 -1.35
CA GLU A 35 0.79 12.06 -1.79
C GLU A 35 1.06 11.71 -3.25
N GLU A 36 0.59 10.55 -3.71
CA GLU A 36 0.67 10.14 -5.13
C GLU A 36 -0.17 11.08 -5.99
N ALA A 37 -1.37 11.44 -5.54
CA ALA A 37 -2.25 12.39 -6.22
C ALA A 37 -1.66 13.81 -6.27
N ILE A 38 -1.01 14.26 -5.19
CA ILE A 38 -0.33 15.55 -5.11
C ILE A 38 0.85 15.57 -6.09
N ALA A 39 1.68 14.52 -6.10
CA ALA A 39 2.78 14.38 -7.04
C ALA A 39 2.30 14.36 -8.49
N LEU A 40 1.18 13.69 -8.76
CA LEU A 40 0.54 13.66 -10.08
C LEU A 40 0.05 15.04 -10.49
N GLY A 41 -0.61 15.78 -9.60
CA GLY A 41 -1.07 17.15 -9.87
C GLY A 41 0.08 18.12 -10.14
N ASN A 42 1.17 18.01 -9.39
CA ASN A 42 2.37 18.80 -9.62
C ASN A 42 2.97 18.47 -11.00
N SER A 43 3.00 17.20 -11.38
CA SER A 43 3.49 16.77 -12.70
C SER A 43 2.61 17.31 -13.85
N LEU A 44 1.28 17.33 -13.69
CA LEU A 44 0.36 17.94 -14.66
C LEU A 44 0.57 19.46 -14.77
N ASN A 45 0.80 20.13 -13.65
CA ASN A 45 1.14 21.55 -13.60
C ASN A 45 2.49 21.87 -14.26
N GLN A 46 3.48 20.98 -14.14
CA GLN A 46 4.77 21.08 -14.83
C GLN A 46 4.66 20.86 -16.35
N LEU A 47 3.63 20.14 -16.81
CA LEU A 47 3.25 20.10 -18.23
C LEU A 47 2.57 21.40 -18.72
N GLY A 48 2.36 22.37 -17.83
CA GLY A 48 1.67 23.62 -18.13
C GLY A 48 0.15 23.54 -18.01
N ILE A 49 -0.42 22.38 -17.65
CA ILE A 49 -1.87 22.21 -17.53
C ILE A 49 -2.33 22.78 -16.19
N ARG A 50 -3.16 23.82 -16.26
CA ARG A 50 -3.71 24.54 -15.09
C ARG A 50 -5.22 24.41 -14.99
N ARG A 51 -5.91 24.21 -16.11
CA ARG A 51 -7.37 24.05 -16.15
C ARG A 51 -7.79 23.00 -17.16
N VAL A 52 -8.83 22.23 -16.84
CA VAL A 52 -9.53 21.31 -17.72
C VAL A 52 -10.96 21.82 -17.89
N THR A 53 -11.39 22.01 -19.13
CA THR A 53 -12.75 22.50 -19.44
C THR A 53 -13.81 21.42 -19.40
N GLY A 54 -13.43 20.17 -19.70
CA GLY A 54 -14.27 19.00 -19.61
C GLY A 54 -14.21 18.30 -18.25
N ASN A 55 -14.51 17.01 -18.28
CA ASN A 55 -14.62 16.12 -17.13
C ASN A 55 -13.27 15.54 -16.70
N LEU A 56 -13.26 14.96 -15.50
CA LEU A 56 -12.28 13.94 -15.10
C LEU A 56 -12.90 12.57 -15.41
N VAL A 57 -12.40 11.90 -16.44
CA VAL A 57 -12.90 10.58 -16.83
C VAL A 57 -12.04 9.50 -16.21
N ILE A 58 -12.67 8.52 -15.57
CA ILE A 58 -12.01 7.35 -14.96
C ILE A 58 -12.35 6.12 -15.81
N ILE A 59 -11.32 5.40 -16.26
CA ILE A 59 -11.44 4.16 -17.04
C ILE A 59 -10.76 3.02 -16.28
N GLY A 60 -11.44 1.88 -16.22
CA GLY A 60 -10.93 0.69 -15.55
C GLY A 60 -10.94 0.84 -14.02
N ASN A 61 -10.12 0.00 -13.37
CA ASN A 61 -10.09 -0.05 -11.91
C ASN A 61 -9.13 1.01 -11.35
N PHE A 62 -9.69 2.10 -10.83
CA PHE A 62 -8.97 3.15 -10.14
C PHE A 62 -9.47 3.25 -8.70
N THR A 63 -8.54 3.10 -7.78
CA THR A 63 -8.81 3.12 -6.34
C THR A 63 -7.95 4.18 -5.70
N MET A 64 -8.44 4.86 -4.66
CA MET A 64 -7.65 5.90 -3.99
C MET A 64 -8.02 6.02 -2.52
N ASN A 65 -7.01 6.06 -1.64
CA ASN A 65 -7.18 6.11 -0.18
C ASN A 65 -8.25 5.12 0.33
N ASP A 66 -8.03 3.84 0.02
CA ASP A 66 -8.90 2.72 0.39
C ASP A 66 -10.31 2.75 -0.25
N GLN A 67 -10.64 3.74 -1.09
CA GLN A 67 -11.89 3.75 -1.85
C GLN A 67 -11.74 2.94 -3.13
N ASP A 68 -12.53 1.89 -3.26
CA ASP A 68 -12.58 1.01 -4.43
C ASP A 68 -13.60 1.46 -5.50
N ASN A 69 -14.55 2.32 -5.12
CA ASN A 69 -15.49 2.93 -6.05
C ASN A 69 -14.77 4.00 -6.91
N PRO A 70 -14.70 3.83 -8.25
CA PRO A 70 -13.93 4.71 -9.12
C PRO A 70 -14.48 6.15 -9.21
N GLU A 71 -15.78 6.36 -9.01
CA GLU A 71 -16.37 7.70 -8.98
C GLU A 71 -15.95 8.46 -7.72
N ILE A 72 -16.00 7.79 -6.56
CA ILE A 72 -15.56 8.36 -5.28
C ILE A 72 -14.04 8.61 -5.32
N ALA A 73 -13.25 7.62 -5.75
CA ALA A 73 -11.81 7.74 -5.90
C ALA A 73 -11.43 8.88 -6.86
N GLY A 74 -12.13 9.02 -7.99
CA GLY A 74 -11.98 10.14 -8.92
C GLY A 74 -12.31 11.49 -8.28
N GLY A 75 -13.31 11.55 -7.41
CA GLY A 75 -13.64 12.74 -6.62
C GLY A 75 -12.51 13.15 -5.68
N LEU A 76 -11.92 12.18 -4.97
CA LEU A 76 -10.74 12.40 -4.12
C LEU A 76 -9.55 12.90 -4.94
N LEU A 77 -9.28 12.28 -6.09
CA LEU A 77 -8.22 12.73 -7.00
C LEU A 77 -8.47 14.18 -7.43
N LYS A 78 -9.68 14.51 -7.91
CA LYS A 78 -10.05 15.87 -8.32
C LYS A 78 -9.80 16.89 -7.19
N GLN A 79 -10.12 16.53 -5.94
CA GLN A 79 -9.85 17.39 -4.78
C GLN A 79 -8.34 17.56 -4.53
N ALA A 80 -7.56 16.48 -4.61
CA ALA A 80 -6.11 16.52 -4.39
C ALA A 80 -5.39 17.41 -5.43
N LEU A 81 -5.89 17.46 -6.67
CA LEU A 81 -5.30 18.22 -7.78
C LEU A 81 -5.42 19.75 -7.63
N LYS A 82 -6.29 20.26 -6.76
CA LYS A 82 -6.51 21.70 -6.52
C LYS A 82 -6.31 22.04 -5.05
N SER A 83 -5.15 22.59 -4.68
CA SER A 83 -4.78 22.78 -3.27
C SER A 83 -5.69 23.72 -2.50
N SER A 84 -6.37 24.65 -3.17
CA SER A 84 -7.35 25.52 -2.55
C SER A 84 -8.62 24.80 -2.10
N SER A 85 -8.82 23.54 -2.50
CA SER A 85 -9.97 22.69 -2.14
C SER A 85 -9.64 21.62 -1.10
N TRP A 86 -8.40 21.61 -0.59
CA TRP A 86 -7.92 20.56 0.30
C TRP A 86 -8.68 20.55 1.63
N SER A 87 -9.16 19.35 1.99
CA SER A 87 -9.63 19.07 3.34
C SER A 87 -8.45 19.02 4.32
N TRP A 88 -8.76 19.05 5.62
CA TRP A 88 -7.75 18.89 6.67
C TRP A 88 -6.95 17.58 6.54
N GLN A 89 -7.55 16.51 5.98
CA GLN A 89 -6.88 15.22 5.78
C GLN A 89 -5.75 15.35 4.74
N ILE A 90 -6.02 16.03 3.62
CA ILE A 90 -5.03 16.26 2.57
C ILE A 90 -3.93 17.18 3.08
N VAL A 91 -4.28 18.24 3.83
CA VAL A 91 -3.30 19.13 4.47
C VAL A 91 -2.38 18.35 5.40
N ARG A 92 -2.94 17.49 6.25
CA ARG A 92 -2.16 16.63 7.16
C ARG A 92 -1.21 15.70 6.40
N GLN A 93 -1.68 15.10 5.30
CA GLN A 93 -0.85 14.20 4.52
C GLN A 93 0.26 14.93 3.77
N TYR A 94 -0.05 16.09 3.18
CA TYR A 94 0.94 16.97 2.56
C TYR A 94 2.06 17.39 3.53
N GLN A 95 1.74 17.62 4.82
CA GLN A 95 2.75 17.95 5.84
C GLN A 95 3.77 16.82 6.08
N SER A 96 3.45 15.58 5.70
CA SER A 96 4.40 14.45 5.78
C SER A 96 5.34 14.36 4.57
N MET A 97 5.03 15.07 3.48
CA MET A 97 5.85 15.09 2.27
C MET A 97 7.12 15.94 2.47
N ALA A 98 8.07 15.82 1.55
CA ALA A 98 9.32 16.57 1.61
C ALA A 98 9.07 18.09 1.70
N LYS A 99 9.83 18.77 2.56
CA LYS A 99 9.73 20.23 2.72
C LYS A 99 9.97 20.91 1.36
N GLY A 100 9.06 21.82 0.99
CA GLY A 100 9.14 22.54 -0.28
C GLY A 100 8.47 21.83 -1.47
N THR A 101 7.82 20.68 -1.25
CA THR A 101 6.95 20.06 -2.27
C THR A 101 5.95 21.10 -2.80
N GLU A 102 5.79 21.18 -4.12
CA GLU A 102 4.82 22.10 -4.73
C GLU A 102 3.37 21.72 -4.38
N LYS A 103 2.46 22.69 -4.49
CA LYS A 103 1.03 22.44 -4.32
C LYS A 103 0.32 22.54 -5.67
N PRO A 104 -0.37 21.48 -6.11
CA PRO A 104 -1.03 21.48 -7.41
C PRO A 104 -2.21 22.46 -7.43
N GLN A 105 -2.40 23.13 -8.56
CA GLN A 105 -3.42 24.15 -8.80
C GLN A 105 -4.36 23.78 -9.96
N LEU A 106 -4.41 22.51 -10.36
CA LEU A 106 -5.18 22.08 -11.51
C LEU A 106 -6.68 22.12 -11.22
N GLU A 107 -7.41 23.00 -11.91
CA GLU A 107 -8.86 23.07 -11.85
C GLU A 107 -9.50 22.19 -12.92
N ILE A 108 -10.48 21.36 -12.54
CA ILE A 108 -11.31 20.58 -13.48
C ILE A 108 -12.75 21.09 -13.39
N ALA A 109 -13.25 21.69 -14.47
CA ALA A 109 -14.56 22.34 -14.49
C ALA A 109 -15.72 21.33 -14.51
N GLY A 110 -15.59 20.24 -15.27
CA GLY A 110 -16.60 19.20 -15.41
C GLY A 110 -16.66 18.23 -14.22
N ASN A 111 -17.47 17.19 -14.35
CA ASN A 111 -17.72 16.20 -13.29
C ASN A 111 -16.68 15.06 -13.33
N VAL A 112 -16.72 14.20 -12.32
CA VAL A 112 -16.10 12.88 -12.40
C VAL A 112 -17.05 11.98 -13.17
N VAL A 113 -16.54 11.27 -14.18
CA VAL A 113 -17.34 10.36 -15.02
C VAL A 113 -16.60 9.03 -15.11
N VAL A 114 -17.28 7.93 -14.81
CA VAL A 114 -16.73 6.58 -14.98
C VAL A 114 -17.13 6.05 -16.35
N SER A 115 -16.18 5.45 -17.08
CA SER A 115 -16.40 4.88 -18.41
C SER A 115 -15.78 3.49 -18.51
N ASP A 116 -16.59 2.54 -18.97
CA ASP A 116 -16.13 1.18 -19.29
C ASP A 116 -15.54 1.07 -20.71
N THR A 117 -15.73 2.10 -21.53
CA THR A 117 -15.24 2.12 -22.92
C THR A 117 -13.94 2.92 -23.02
N PRO A 118 -12.90 2.39 -23.70
CA PRO A 118 -11.72 3.17 -24.07
C PRO A 118 -12.09 4.38 -24.91
N ILE A 119 -11.44 5.52 -24.66
CA ILE A 119 -11.64 6.73 -25.46
C ILE A 119 -10.77 6.63 -26.72
N PRO A 120 -11.35 6.64 -27.95
CA PRO A 120 -10.60 6.32 -29.17
C PRO A 120 -9.52 7.36 -29.55
N LYS A 121 -9.72 8.62 -29.17
CA LYS A 121 -8.81 9.73 -29.49
C LYS A 121 -8.37 10.40 -28.19
N GLN A 122 -7.21 9.99 -27.70
CA GLN A 122 -6.58 10.56 -26.51
C GLN A 122 -5.06 10.66 -26.69
N GLU A 123 -4.47 11.71 -26.14
CA GLU A 123 -3.02 11.92 -26.07
C GLU A 123 -2.52 11.52 -24.69
N TYR A 124 -1.54 10.61 -24.63
CA TYR A 124 -0.94 10.17 -23.37
C TYR A 124 0.01 11.23 -22.81
N LEU A 125 -0.24 11.64 -21.57
CA LEU A 125 0.52 12.69 -20.88
C LEU A 125 1.56 12.11 -19.94
N LEU A 126 1.10 11.28 -18.99
CA LEU A 126 1.90 10.76 -17.88
C LEU A 126 1.61 9.27 -17.64
N LEU A 127 2.64 8.53 -17.23
CA LEU A 127 2.53 7.20 -16.63
C LEU A 127 2.92 7.33 -15.17
N HIS A 128 1.99 7.06 -14.25
CA HIS A 128 2.31 6.89 -12.85
C HIS A 128 2.54 5.41 -12.56
N LYS A 129 3.67 5.11 -11.92
CA LYS A 129 3.98 3.78 -11.39
C LYS A 129 3.77 3.77 -9.88
N SER A 130 3.06 2.76 -9.37
CA SER A 130 2.86 2.57 -7.93
C SER A 130 4.19 2.42 -7.19
N LEU A 131 4.15 2.38 -5.85
CA LEU A 131 5.24 1.78 -5.09
C LEU A 131 5.54 0.36 -5.60
N PRO A 132 6.81 -0.11 -5.54
CA PRO A 132 7.10 -1.52 -5.74
C PRO A 132 6.21 -2.40 -4.87
N LEU A 133 5.73 -3.52 -5.39
CA LEU A 133 4.80 -4.41 -4.67
C LEU A 133 5.31 -4.81 -3.27
N VAL A 134 6.62 -4.95 -3.09
CA VAL A 134 7.26 -5.22 -1.80
C VAL A 134 6.96 -4.11 -0.78
N ASP A 135 7.06 -2.86 -1.20
CA ASP A 135 6.80 -1.69 -0.35
C ASP A 135 5.30 -1.54 -0.06
N ILE A 136 4.43 -1.83 -1.04
CA ILE A 136 2.97 -1.88 -0.84
C ILE A 136 2.62 -2.93 0.22
N LEU A 137 3.12 -4.16 0.07
CA LEU A 137 2.88 -5.25 1.03
C LEU A 137 3.41 -4.90 2.42
N ARG A 138 4.55 -4.22 2.49
CA ARG A 138 5.12 -3.77 3.75
C ARG A 138 4.25 -2.74 4.45
N GLU A 139 3.83 -1.68 3.76
CA GLU A 139 2.95 -0.67 4.36
C GLU A 139 1.59 -1.27 4.74
N MET A 140 1.03 -2.15 3.88
CA MET A 140 -0.16 -2.94 4.20
C MET A 140 0.01 -3.71 5.50
N ASN A 141 1.14 -4.40 5.70
CA ASN A 141 1.38 -5.19 6.91
C ASN A 141 1.65 -4.33 8.15
N ILE A 142 2.37 -3.21 8.01
CA ILE A 142 2.65 -2.25 9.09
C ILE A 142 1.36 -1.65 9.65
N TYR A 143 0.50 -1.13 8.78
CA TYR A 143 -0.76 -0.54 9.19
C TYR A 143 -1.89 -1.56 9.34
N SER A 144 -1.68 -2.81 8.91
CA SER A 144 -2.70 -3.84 8.83
C SER A 144 -3.92 -3.36 8.03
N ASN A 145 -3.66 -2.76 6.87
CA ASN A 145 -4.70 -2.17 6.02
C ASN A 145 -5.57 -3.28 5.39
N ASN A 146 -6.85 -3.29 5.75
CA ASN A 146 -7.80 -4.32 5.32
C ASN A 146 -8.19 -4.17 3.85
N ASP A 147 -8.33 -2.94 3.37
CA ASP A 147 -8.81 -2.63 2.04
C ASP A 147 -7.76 -3.00 0.99
N VAL A 148 -6.49 -2.64 1.22
CA VAL A 148 -5.36 -3.08 0.39
C VAL A 148 -5.28 -4.61 0.35
N SER A 149 -5.42 -5.28 1.50
CA SER A 149 -5.39 -6.76 1.58
C SER A 149 -6.55 -7.40 0.81
N GLN A 150 -7.74 -6.81 0.91
CA GLN A 150 -8.92 -7.25 0.16
C GLN A 150 -8.72 -7.06 -1.34
N MET A 151 -8.24 -5.90 -1.80
CA MET A 151 -7.97 -5.63 -3.23
C MET A 151 -6.96 -6.61 -3.81
N LEU A 152 -5.84 -6.84 -3.11
CA LEU A 152 -4.84 -7.82 -3.53
C LEU A 152 -5.40 -9.24 -3.58
N SER A 153 -6.25 -9.60 -2.61
CA SER A 153 -6.94 -10.89 -2.64
C SER A 153 -7.90 -11.00 -3.82
N GLN A 154 -8.65 -9.96 -4.16
CA GLN A 154 -9.58 -9.97 -5.29
C GLN A 154 -8.83 -10.09 -6.62
N ALA A 155 -7.69 -9.40 -6.75
CA ALA A 155 -6.84 -9.44 -7.95
C ALA A 155 -6.35 -10.87 -8.30
N ILE A 156 -6.27 -11.77 -7.32
CA ILE A 156 -5.85 -13.17 -7.53
C ILE A 156 -7.01 -14.18 -7.48
N GLY A 157 -8.27 -13.72 -7.52
CA GLY A 157 -9.45 -14.58 -7.56
C GLY A 157 -10.16 -14.78 -6.22
N GLY A 158 -10.00 -13.84 -5.30
CA GLY A 158 -10.75 -13.76 -4.04
C GLY A 158 -10.24 -14.68 -2.92
N ALA A 159 -10.89 -14.58 -1.76
CA ALA A 159 -10.46 -15.19 -0.50
C ALA A 159 -10.21 -16.70 -0.59
N GLN A 160 -11.07 -17.45 -1.30
CA GLN A 160 -10.92 -18.90 -1.41
C GLN A 160 -9.73 -19.29 -2.28
N THR A 161 -9.45 -18.51 -3.32
CA THR A 161 -8.23 -18.71 -4.12
C THR A 161 -7.01 -18.36 -3.30
N THR A 162 -7.04 -17.25 -2.55
CA THR A 162 -5.98 -16.85 -1.62
C THR A 162 -5.68 -17.95 -0.59
N ALA A 163 -6.70 -18.48 0.08
CA ALA A 163 -6.55 -19.53 1.09
C ALA A 163 -5.92 -20.80 0.50
N ARG A 164 -6.41 -21.25 -0.66
CA ARG A 164 -5.87 -22.42 -1.37
C ARG A 164 -4.41 -22.23 -1.78
N LEU A 165 -4.06 -21.07 -2.33
CA LEU A 165 -2.69 -20.74 -2.74
C LEU A 165 -1.76 -20.65 -1.52
N ALA A 166 -2.22 -20.06 -0.42
CA ALA A 166 -1.48 -19.99 0.84
C ALA A 166 -1.22 -21.39 1.42
N ALA A 167 -2.26 -22.23 1.50
CA ALA A 167 -2.14 -23.60 2.04
C ALA A 167 -1.17 -24.44 1.21
N ARG A 168 -1.30 -24.38 -0.12
CA ARG A 168 -0.39 -25.06 -1.05
C ARG A 168 1.06 -24.58 -0.89
N SER A 169 1.27 -23.27 -0.81
CA SER A 169 2.62 -22.69 -0.70
C SER A 169 3.26 -23.01 0.65
N ALA A 170 2.47 -23.04 1.73
CA ALA A 170 2.92 -23.40 3.07
C ALA A 170 3.07 -24.92 3.28
N GLY A 171 2.59 -25.74 2.34
CA GLY A 171 2.62 -27.21 2.47
C GLY A 171 1.73 -27.75 3.58
N VAL A 172 0.59 -27.09 3.85
CA VAL A 172 -0.37 -27.50 4.89
C VAL A 172 -1.73 -27.90 4.28
N PRO A 173 -2.51 -28.78 4.93
CA PRO A 173 -3.89 -29.04 4.58
C PRO A 173 -4.72 -27.76 4.39
N SER A 174 -5.56 -27.72 3.35
CA SER A 174 -6.44 -26.58 3.09
C SER A 174 -7.44 -26.32 4.22
N SER A 175 -7.77 -27.33 5.02
CA SER A 175 -8.63 -27.18 6.20
C SER A 175 -8.04 -26.27 7.28
N GLU A 176 -6.73 -26.01 7.26
CA GLU A 176 -6.05 -25.17 8.24
C GLU A 176 -6.01 -23.69 7.89
N ILE A 177 -6.46 -23.30 6.69
CA ILE A 177 -6.54 -21.91 6.25
C ILE A 177 -7.90 -21.74 5.58
N GLN A 178 -8.83 -21.12 6.31
CA GLN A 178 -10.19 -20.86 5.83
C GLN A 178 -10.40 -19.35 5.86
N LEU A 179 -10.56 -18.75 4.69
CA LEU A 179 -10.72 -17.31 4.54
C LEU A 179 -12.07 -17.00 3.91
N ILE A 180 -12.80 -16.05 4.46
CA ILE A 180 -14.03 -15.50 3.84
C ILE A 180 -13.76 -14.18 3.12
N ASN A 181 -12.62 -13.53 3.42
CA ASN A 181 -12.14 -12.31 2.76
C ASN A 181 -10.60 -12.27 2.77
N GLY A 182 -10.03 -11.27 2.10
CA GLY A 182 -8.58 -11.08 2.03
C GLY A 182 -7.96 -10.44 3.28
N SER A 183 -8.75 -9.77 4.13
CA SER A 183 -8.25 -9.01 5.27
C SER A 183 -8.18 -9.79 6.59
N GLY A 184 -8.93 -10.89 6.69
CA GLY A 184 -9.12 -11.61 7.95
C GLY A 184 -10.15 -10.96 8.89
N LEU A 185 -10.89 -9.94 8.43
CA LEU A 185 -12.00 -9.37 9.19
C LEU A 185 -13.13 -10.39 9.35
N GLY A 186 -13.69 -10.50 10.54
CA GLY A 186 -14.78 -11.43 10.84
C GLY A 186 -14.29 -12.70 11.53
N MET A 187 -15.13 -13.18 12.45
CA MET A 187 -14.88 -14.34 13.31
C MET A 187 -15.09 -15.66 12.57
N GLU A 188 -15.24 -15.66 11.26
CA GLU A 188 -15.39 -16.84 10.40
C GLU A 188 -14.04 -17.29 9.81
N ASN A 189 -13.08 -16.38 9.68
CA ASN A 189 -11.74 -16.72 9.23
C ASN A 189 -11.06 -17.63 10.26
N ARG A 190 -10.39 -18.70 9.80
CA ARG A 190 -9.67 -19.64 10.66
C ARG A 190 -8.29 -19.91 10.09
N ILE A 191 -7.29 -19.85 10.96
CA ILE A 191 -5.94 -20.32 10.65
C ILE A 191 -5.36 -21.04 11.87
N SER A 192 -4.68 -22.16 11.66
CA SER A 192 -3.96 -22.84 12.75
C SER A 192 -2.63 -22.13 13.05
N PRO A 193 -2.13 -22.15 14.31
CA PRO A 193 -0.79 -21.64 14.62
C PRO A 193 0.31 -22.30 13.76
N ARG A 194 0.18 -23.60 13.46
CA ARG A 194 1.11 -24.33 12.59
C ARG A 194 1.10 -23.78 11.16
N ALA A 195 -0.09 -23.53 10.59
CA ALA A 195 -0.24 -22.97 9.26
C ALA A 195 0.33 -21.55 9.18
N ALA A 196 0.12 -20.71 10.21
CA ALA A 196 0.71 -19.38 10.27
C ALA A 196 2.25 -19.42 10.24
N CYS A 197 2.88 -20.25 11.08
CA CYS A 197 4.34 -20.43 11.03
C CYS A 197 4.83 -20.98 9.68
N ALA A 198 4.13 -21.98 9.13
CA ALA A 198 4.48 -22.58 7.84
C ALA A 198 4.39 -21.58 6.68
N MET A 199 3.38 -20.70 6.68
CA MET A 199 3.25 -19.62 5.72
C MET A 199 4.42 -18.65 5.80
N LEU A 200 4.78 -18.20 7.00
CA LEU A 200 5.90 -17.27 7.18
C LEU A 200 7.23 -17.88 6.72
N MET A 201 7.47 -19.17 7.03
CA MET A 201 8.62 -19.91 6.52
C MET A 201 8.63 -20.06 5.00
N ALA A 202 7.46 -20.29 4.39
CA ALA A 202 7.32 -20.38 2.94
C ALA A 202 7.58 -19.04 2.25
N ILE A 203 7.10 -17.93 2.81
CA ILE A 203 7.37 -16.58 2.30
C ILE A 203 8.87 -16.28 2.40
N GLU A 204 9.52 -16.57 3.54
CA GLU A 204 10.97 -16.38 3.70
C GLU A 204 11.76 -17.09 2.60
N ARG A 205 11.45 -18.37 2.33
CA ARG A 205 12.07 -19.14 1.24
C ARG A 205 11.77 -18.58 -0.14
N PHE A 206 10.53 -18.14 -0.39
CA PHE A 206 10.12 -17.59 -1.67
C PHE A 206 10.87 -16.29 -2.01
N LEU A 207 11.20 -15.48 -1.01
CA LEU A 207 11.86 -14.19 -1.20
C LEU A 207 13.36 -14.29 -1.46
N GLN A 208 14.03 -15.38 -1.04
CA GLN A 208 15.49 -15.54 -1.15
C GLN A 208 16.05 -15.34 -2.57
N PRO A 209 15.47 -15.93 -3.65
CA PRO A 209 15.97 -15.72 -5.01
C PRO A 209 15.92 -14.26 -5.48
N TYR A 210 15.06 -13.44 -4.86
CA TYR A 210 14.93 -12.02 -5.14
C TYR A 210 15.84 -11.15 -4.27
N GLN A 211 16.72 -11.75 -3.45
CA GLN A 211 17.57 -11.06 -2.46
C GLN A 211 16.75 -10.27 -1.43
N LEU A 212 15.52 -10.75 -1.15
CA LEU A 212 14.61 -10.20 -0.16
C LEU A 212 14.41 -11.23 0.96
N ASN A 213 13.88 -10.77 2.10
CA ASN A 213 13.47 -11.64 3.21
C ASN A 213 12.22 -11.06 3.91
N LEU A 214 11.70 -11.76 4.92
CA LEU A 214 10.50 -11.33 5.64
C LEU A 214 10.58 -9.91 6.20
N ARG A 215 11.78 -9.44 6.58
CA ARG A 215 11.98 -8.08 7.10
C ARG A 215 11.66 -7.03 6.04
N ASP A 216 11.70 -7.36 4.76
CA ASP A 216 11.42 -6.39 3.69
C ASP A 216 9.92 -6.20 3.46
N VAL A 217 9.08 -7.14 3.90
CA VAL A 217 7.63 -7.18 3.63
C VAL A 217 6.75 -7.17 4.87
N PHE A 218 7.30 -7.41 6.07
CA PHE A 218 6.58 -7.38 7.34
C PHE A 218 7.20 -6.39 8.35
N PRO A 219 6.43 -5.96 9.37
CA PRO A 219 6.92 -5.12 10.46
C PRO A 219 8.14 -5.71 11.17
N LEU A 220 9.16 -4.88 11.36
CA LEU A 220 10.41 -5.22 12.05
C LEU A 220 10.57 -4.37 13.30
N ALA A 221 10.62 -5.02 14.45
CA ALA A 221 10.89 -4.37 15.73
C ALA A 221 12.28 -3.72 15.74
N GLY A 222 12.35 -2.47 16.19
CA GLY A 222 13.58 -1.65 16.20
C GLY A 222 13.80 -0.83 14.91
N ARG A 223 13.04 -1.10 13.84
CA ARG A 223 13.06 -0.30 12.60
C ARG A 223 11.74 0.43 12.37
N ASP A 224 10.63 -0.29 12.45
CA ASP A 224 9.31 0.27 12.19
C ASP A 224 8.67 0.69 13.52
N THR A 225 8.44 1.99 13.69
CA THR A 225 7.90 2.62 14.92
C THR A 225 6.50 3.21 14.70
N LYS A 226 5.82 2.77 13.64
CA LYS A 226 4.52 3.26 13.17
C LYS A 226 3.52 2.11 13.01
N GLY A 227 2.26 2.45 12.77
CA GLY A 227 1.20 1.46 12.55
C GLY A 227 1.01 0.54 13.76
N THR A 228 0.87 -0.75 13.53
CA THR A 228 0.59 -1.75 14.57
C THR A 228 1.76 -2.04 15.52
N MET A 229 2.93 -1.45 15.26
CA MET A 229 4.10 -1.50 16.14
C MET A 229 4.10 -0.39 17.19
N LEU A 230 3.22 0.62 17.07
CA LEU A 230 3.08 1.67 18.06
C LEU A 230 2.71 1.04 19.42
N ASP A 231 3.38 1.49 20.48
CA ASP A 231 3.18 1.03 21.87
C ASP A 231 3.39 -0.48 22.09
N ARG A 232 4.15 -1.15 21.22
CA ARG A 232 4.54 -2.55 21.39
C ARG A 232 5.97 -2.69 21.90
N ASN A 233 6.17 -3.54 22.91
CA ASN A 233 7.48 -3.84 23.48
C ASN A 233 8.03 -5.17 22.94
N ILE A 234 8.14 -5.27 21.61
CA ILE A 234 8.66 -6.46 20.92
C ILE A 234 10.21 -6.43 20.91
N PRO A 235 10.89 -7.58 21.14
CA PRO A 235 12.35 -7.65 21.06
C PRO A 235 12.89 -7.15 19.71
N GLN A 236 13.97 -6.36 19.74
CA GLN A 236 14.58 -5.82 18.53
C GLN A 236 14.99 -6.93 17.54
N GLY A 237 14.78 -6.68 16.26
CA GLY A 237 15.12 -7.62 15.19
C GLY A 237 14.06 -8.70 14.91
N ALA A 238 13.03 -8.82 15.75
CA ALA A 238 11.89 -9.69 15.50
C ALA A 238 10.99 -9.12 14.38
N VAL A 239 10.57 -10.01 13.49
CA VAL A 239 9.55 -9.70 12.47
C VAL A 239 8.22 -10.21 12.98
N VAL A 240 7.19 -9.36 12.95
CA VAL A 240 5.88 -9.71 13.48
C VAL A 240 4.75 -9.23 12.58
N LYS A 241 3.64 -9.98 12.58
CA LYS A 241 2.34 -9.53 12.13
C LYS A 241 1.35 -9.61 13.29
N THR A 242 0.69 -8.50 13.54
CA THR A 242 -0.37 -8.35 14.53
C THR A 242 -1.74 -8.68 13.93
N GLY A 243 -2.68 -9.13 14.77
CA GLY A 243 -4.10 -9.27 14.44
C GLY A 243 -4.94 -8.93 15.66
N THR A 244 -6.04 -8.20 15.48
CA THR A 244 -6.93 -7.83 16.59
C THR A 244 -8.36 -7.71 16.10
N LEU A 245 -9.26 -8.46 16.75
CA LEU A 245 -10.71 -8.29 16.70
C LEU A 245 -11.21 -8.04 18.14
N ARG A 246 -12.52 -7.87 18.32
CA ARG A 246 -13.12 -7.66 19.64
C ARG A 246 -12.79 -8.77 20.65
N GLU A 247 -12.71 -10.01 20.17
CA GLU A 247 -12.57 -11.21 21.02
C GLU A 247 -11.31 -12.02 20.71
N VAL A 248 -10.38 -11.45 19.92
CA VAL A 248 -9.17 -12.15 19.49
C VAL A 248 -7.99 -11.18 19.42
N SER A 249 -6.87 -11.57 20.01
CA SER A 249 -5.57 -10.95 19.79
C SER A 249 -4.58 -11.99 19.28
N ALA A 250 -3.93 -11.71 18.16
CA ALA A 250 -2.97 -12.60 17.54
C ALA A 250 -1.64 -11.89 17.24
N LEU A 251 -0.56 -12.65 17.35
CA LEU A 251 0.80 -12.24 16.98
C LEU A 251 1.53 -13.43 16.38
N ALA A 252 2.01 -13.30 15.15
CA ALA A 252 2.81 -14.33 14.48
C ALA A 252 4.07 -13.71 13.88
N GLY A 253 5.15 -14.47 13.78
CA GLY A 253 6.41 -13.92 13.34
C GLY A 253 7.60 -14.85 13.53
N PHE A 254 8.79 -14.26 13.52
CA PHE A 254 9.98 -14.92 14.02
C PHE A 254 10.77 -14.02 14.97
N LEU A 255 11.43 -14.66 15.92
CA LEU A 255 12.36 -14.05 16.87
C LEU A 255 13.77 -14.57 16.57
N PRO A 256 14.71 -13.72 16.12
CA PRO A 256 16.10 -14.12 16.01
C PRO A 256 16.74 -14.25 17.39
N THR A 257 17.39 -15.36 17.65
CA THR A 257 18.03 -15.66 18.94
C THR A 257 19.46 -16.15 18.73
N ARG A 258 20.32 -15.94 19.73
CA ARG A 258 21.69 -16.44 19.72
C ARG A 258 21.72 -17.96 19.79
N ASP A 259 20.94 -18.55 20.68
CA ASP A 259 21.07 -19.97 21.04
C ASP A 259 20.19 -20.91 20.22
N ARG A 260 19.09 -20.41 19.63
CA ARG A 260 18.13 -21.23 18.87
C ARG A 260 18.02 -20.86 17.39
N GLY A 261 18.78 -19.86 16.93
CA GLY A 261 18.61 -19.30 15.58
C GLY A 261 17.26 -18.58 15.45
N LEU A 262 16.59 -18.72 14.30
CA LEU A 262 15.26 -18.14 14.10
C LEU A 262 14.19 -19.01 14.77
N VAL A 263 13.47 -18.45 15.73
CA VAL A 263 12.31 -19.09 16.36
C VAL A 263 11.04 -18.56 15.73
N TRP A 264 10.36 -19.40 14.96
CA TRP A 264 9.05 -19.10 14.36
C TRP A 264 7.94 -19.32 15.38
N PHE A 265 7.01 -18.38 15.47
CA PHE A 265 5.94 -18.44 16.45
C PHE A 265 4.60 -17.93 15.90
N ALA A 266 3.53 -18.41 16.51
CA ALA A 266 2.18 -17.90 16.36
C ALA A 266 1.46 -18.02 17.70
N ILE A 267 0.98 -16.87 18.21
CA ILE A 267 0.25 -16.75 19.47
C ILE A 267 -1.14 -16.25 19.11
N ILE A 268 -2.19 -17.01 19.45
CA ILE A 268 -3.59 -16.66 19.17
C ILE A 268 -4.34 -16.78 20.49
N ASN A 269 -4.77 -15.64 21.04
CA ASN A 269 -5.52 -15.56 22.28
C ASN A 269 -6.97 -15.22 21.96
N GLY A 270 -7.91 -16.06 22.44
CA GLY A 270 -9.35 -15.79 22.39
C GLY A 270 -9.85 -15.23 23.72
N GLY A 271 -10.76 -14.26 23.66
CA GLY A 271 -11.35 -13.57 24.81
C GLY A 271 -11.33 -12.05 24.66
N ASN A 272 -11.86 -11.34 25.67
CA ASN A 272 -12.17 -9.92 25.56
C ASN A 272 -11.08 -8.98 26.08
N ASP A 273 -10.01 -9.52 26.69
CA ASP A 273 -8.94 -8.71 27.29
C ASP A 273 -7.78 -8.47 26.31
N ILE A 274 -8.07 -7.72 25.25
CA ILE A 274 -7.15 -7.48 24.14
C ILE A 274 -5.84 -6.80 24.61
N LEU A 275 -5.92 -5.87 25.56
CA LEU A 275 -4.75 -5.17 26.07
C LEU A 275 -3.86 -6.10 26.88
N GLU A 276 -4.44 -6.93 27.75
CA GLU A 276 -3.67 -7.90 28.50
C GLU A 276 -3.03 -8.96 27.58
N PHE A 277 -3.75 -9.42 26.54
CA PHE A 277 -3.18 -10.35 25.57
C PHE A 277 -1.98 -9.77 24.82
N ARG A 278 -2.05 -8.51 24.37
CA ARG A 278 -0.90 -7.84 23.73
C ARG A 278 0.28 -7.73 24.68
N ALA A 279 0.05 -7.33 25.93
CA ALA A 279 1.11 -7.24 26.94
C ALA A 279 1.75 -8.61 27.21
N LYS A 280 0.95 -9.67 27.35
CA LYS A 280 1.44 -11.05 27.57
C LYS A 280 2.21 -11.60 26.37
N GLN A 281 1.79 -11.28 25.13
CA GLN A 281 2.54 -11.63 23.92
C GLN A 281 3.93 -10.98 23.93
N ASP A 282 4.00 -9.68 24.21
CA ASP A 282 5.26 -8.93 24.26
C ASP A 282 6.17 -9.47 25.36
N GLN A 283 5.63 -9.67 26.57
CA GLN A 283 6.35 -10.26 27.71
C GLN A 283 6.87 -11.66 27.43
N LEU A 284 6.12 -12.50 26.72
CA LEU A 284 6.60 -13.82 26.32
C LEU A 284 7.82 -13.68 25.40
N LEU A 285 7.74 -12.88 24.34
CA LEU A 285 8.86 -12.71 23.41
C LEU A 285 10.08 -12.10 24.09
N GLN A 286 9.90 -11.13 24.99
CA GLN A 286 10.99 -10.55 25.77
C GLN A 286 11.69 -11.58 26.65
N ARG A 287 10.93 -12.42 27.38
CA ARG A 287 11.51 -13.49 28.19
C ARG A 287 12.30 -14.48 27.34
N LEU A 288 11.74 -14.92 26.21
CA LEU A 288 12.42 -15.84 25.28
C LEU A 288 13.70 -15.21 24.70
N SER A 289 13.67 -13.91 24.40
CA SER A 289 14.85 -13.18 23.91
C SER A 289 15.96 -13.05 24.95
N VAL A 290 15.61 -12.92 26.23
CA VAL A 290 16.58 -12.91 27.34
C VAL A 290 17.13 -14.33 27.58
N GLU A 291 16.25 -15.34 27.61
CA GLU A 291 16.61 -16.72 27.87
C GLU A 291 17.54 -17.31 26.80
N TRP A 292 17.25 -17.05 25.52
CA TRP A 292 17.99 -17.61 24.39
C TRP A 292 19.02 -16.65 23.77
N GLY A 293 19.20 -15.49 24.40
CA GLY A 293 20.13 -14.44 24.00
C GLY A 293 19.75 -13.71 22.71
N THR A 294 20.18 -12.45 22.61
CA THR A 294 20.02 -11.64 21.40
C THR A 294 21.20 -11.82 20.45
N LEU A 295 20.95 -11.72 19.14
CA LEU A 295 22.05 -11.59 18.18
C LEU A 295 22.68 -10.22 18.35
N THR A 296 24.00 -10.16 18.57
CA THR A 296 24.76 -8.92 18.41
C THR A 296 24.68 -8.49 16.95
N GLN A 297 23.94 -7.41 16.68
CA GLN A 297 23.89 -6.85 15.33
C GLN A 297 25.30 -6.38 14.96
N LYS A 298 26.01 -7.13 14.10
CA LYS A 298 26.96 -6.47 13.20
C LYS A 298 26.11 -5.50 12.39
N SER A 299 26.43 -4.23 12.44
CA SER A 299 25.80 -3.18 11.64
C SER A 299 25.88 -3.56 10.16
N SER A 300 24.90 -4.32 9.67
CA SER A 300 24.69 -4.41 8.24
C SER A 300 24.20 -3.03 7.84
N ASN A 301 25.12 -2.20 7.35
CA ASN A 301 24.89 -0.90 6.72
C ASN A 301 24.03 -1.02 5.44
N GLN A 302 23.08 -1.95 5.37
CA GLN A 302 21.97 -1.85 4.45
C GLN A 302 21.04 -0.78 5.02
N THR A 303 21.40 0.47 4.76
CA THR A 303 20.49 1.59 4.86
C THR A 303 19.33 1.31 3.92
N HIS A 304 18.25 0.74 4.47
CA HIS A 304 16.99 0.64 3.75
C HIS A 304 16.63 2.06 3.32
N LYS A 305 16.58 2.31 2.00
CA LYS A 305 16.29 3.66 1.50
C LYS A 305 14.93 4.08 2.08
N PRO A 306 14.80 5.31 2.61
CA PRO A 306 13.52 5.79 3.09
C PRO A 306 12.47 5.64 2.00
N LEU A 307 11.34 5.01 2.34
CA LEU A 307 10.19 4.95 1.45
C LEU A 307 9.65 6.37 1.25
N ILE A 308 9.63 6.86 0.01
CA ILE A 308 9.06 8.16 -0.34
C ILE A 308 7.74 7.93 -1.05
N ILE A 309 6.63 8.18 -0.35
CA ILE A 309 5.29 8.19 -0.92
C ILE A 309 5.10 9.51 -1.70
N GLY A 310 4.53 9.44 -2.89
CA GLY A 310 4.44 10.58 -3.82
C GLY A 310 5.79 11.04 -4.38
N ASP A 311 6.72 10.11 -4.65
CA ASP A 311 7.99 10.47 -5.31
C ASP A 311 7.73 10.79 -6.80
N PRO A 312 7.98 12.03 -7.26
CA PRO A 312 7.77 12.39 -8.67
C PRO A 312 8.59 11.56 -9.65
N LYS A 313 9.67 10.89 -9.21
CA LYS A 313 10.44 9.97 -10.06
C LYS A 313 9.66 8.75 -10.54
N ARG A 314 8.54 8.43 -9.91
CA ARG A 314 7.63 7.36 -10.36
C ARG A 314 6.61 7.84 -11.39
N ILE A 315 6.66 9.12 -11.78
CA ILE A 315 5.80 9.69 -12.81
C ILE A 315 6.65 9.94 -14.05
N GLU A 316 6.41 9.14 -15.08
CA GLU A 316 7.10 9.26 -16.37
C GLU A 316 6.26 10.12 -17.30
N LYS A 317 6.89 11.10 -17.93
CA LYS A 317 6.27 11.87 -19.02
C LYS A 317 6.27 11.02 -20.29
N ILE A 318 5.08 10.70 -20.80
CA ILE A 318 4.92 9.87 -22.01
C ILE A 318 4.95 10.74 -23.29
N SER A 319 4.59 12.02 -23.20
CA SER A 319 4.18 12.86 -24.34
C SER A 319 5.03 12.70 -25.62
N SER A 320 4.32 12.36 -26.70
CA SER A 320 4.67 12.73 -28.06
C SER A 320 4.08 14.12 -28.33
N ALA A 321 4.91 15.17 -28.29
CA ALA A 321 4.61 16.52 -28.76
C ALA A 321 3.16 16.99 -28.53
N LEU A 322 2.84 17.40 -27.31
CA LEU A 322 1.72 18.32 -27.08
C LEU A 322 1.83 19.44 -28.14
N LEU A 323 0.78 19.65 -28.94
CA LEU A 323 0.60 20.83 -29.78
C LEU A 323 0.42 22.07 -28.86
N ILE A 324 1.46 22.39 -28.09
CA ILE A 324 1.54 23.60 -27.29
C ILE A 324 1.75 24.73 -28.29
N GLU A 325 0.65 25.31 -28.78
CA GLU A 325 0.68 26.61 -29.43
C GLU A 325 1.05 27.66 -28.39
N ASN A 326 2.36 27.83 -28.13
CA ASN A 326 2.85 29.03 -27.47
C ASN A 326 2.71 30.20 -28.46
N LYS A 327 2.07 31.30 -28.03
CA LYS A 327 2.02 32.54 -28.82
C LYS A 327 3.44 32.96 -29.22
N LYS A 328 3.63 33.26 -30.51
CA LYS A 328 4.76 34.03 -31.03
C LYS A 328 4.81 35.41 -30.40
#